data_AF-A0AAE6EK64-F1
#
_entry.id   AF-A0AAE6EK64-F1
#
_cell.length_a   1.000
_cell.length_b   1.000
_cell.length_c   1.000
_cell.angle_alpha   90.00
_cell.angle_beta   90.00
_cell.angle_gamma   90.00
#
_symmetry.space_group_name_H-M   'P 1'
#
loop_
_entity.id
_entity.type
_entity.pdbx_description
1 polymer ?
#
loop_
_entity_poly.entity_id
_entity_poly.type
_entity_poly.pdbx_seq_one_letter_code
_entity_poly.pdbx_strand_id
1 'polypeptide(L)'
;MKIKVIALAAAAVLSSSVAFAQTATTAPAAGADAALSGPGITMGTKANGPLKFVNVQKTDLTASQLDGLDIYNAQNENIGEIEDVVIGDGKSVIGLVASVGGFLGIDKSYVVLDPASVAVHNDNGTWKAYVDTTKEALQNAPKLDYDKLDD
;
A
#
# COMPACT_ATOMS: atom_id res chain seq x y z
N MET A 1 14.19 -75.67 -7.85
CA MET A 1 12.75 -75.34 -7.98
C MET A 1 12.65 -74.20 -9.00
N LYS A 2 12.73 -74.46 -10.31
CA LYS A 2 11.59 -74.67 -11.25
C LYS A 2 10.41 -73.76 -10.86
N ILE A 3 10.14 -72.67 -11.58
CA ILE A 3 9.25 -72.65 -12.76
C ILE A 3 9.55 -71.42 -13.67
N LYS A 4 9.52 -71.67 -14.99
CA LYS A 4 9.54 -70.74 -16.14
C LYS A 4 8.12 -70.27 -16.50
N VAL A 5 8.01 -69.40 -17.51
CA VAL A 5 6.86 -69.08 -18.40
C VAL A 5 6.30 -67.66 -18.15
N ILE A 6 6.71 -66.64 -18.93
CA ILE A 6 6.27 -66.23 -20.28
C ILE A 6 4.85 -65.67 -20.27
N ALA A 7 4.71 -64.36 -20.50
CA ALA A 7 3.64 -63.81 -21.34
C ALA A 7 4.05 -62.41 -21.86
N LEU A 8 4.55 -62.43 -23.08
CA LEU A 8 4.64 -61.30 -23.99
C LEU A 8 3.22 -61.06 -24.53
N ALA A 9 2.67 -59.88 -24.31
CA ALA A 9 1.50 -59.41 -25.06
C ALA A 9 1.58 -57.89 -25.21
N ALA A 10 2.30 -57.47 -26.26
CA ALA A 10 2.09 -56.18 -26.87
C ALA A 10 0.70 -56.18 -27.53
N ALA A 11 -0.19 -55.34 -27.03
CA ALA A 11 -1.38 -54.93 -27.78
C ALA A 11 -1.51 -53.42 -27.62
N ALA A 12 -0.84 -52.71 -28.54
CA ALA A 12 -1.09 -51.31 -28.80
C ALA A 12 -2.49 -51.19 -29.39
N VAL A 13 -3.44 -50.71 -28.59
CA VAL A 13 -4.70 -50.16 -29.10
C VAL A 13 -4.68 -48.68 -28.80
N LEU A 14 -4.37 -47.92 -29.84
CA LEU A 14 -4.55 -46.47 -29.90
C LEU A 14 -6.06 -46.19 -29.88
N SER A 15 -6.59 -45.88 -28.71
CA SER A 15 -7.86 -45.17 -28.58
C SER A 15 -7.63 -43.99 -27.64
N SER A 16 -7.57 -42.81 -28.25
CA SER A 16 -7.49 -41.51 -27.62
C SER A 16 -8.59 -41.34 -26.57
N SER A 17 -8.25 -41.52 -25.30
CA SER A 17 -9.00 -40.98 -24.18
C SER A 17 -8.27 -39.74 -23.67
N VAL A 18 -8.81 -38.58 -24.03
CA VAL A 18 -8.49 -37.29 -23.42
C VAL A 18 -8.89 -37.42 -21.95
N ALA A 19 -7.92 -37.77 -21.10
CA ALA A 19 -8.13 -37.79 -19.66
C ALA A 19 -8.10 -36.34 -19.17
N PHE A 20 -9.25 -35.92 -18.65
CA PHE A 20 -9.54 -34.62 -18.09
C PHE A 20 -8.41 -34.09 -17.20
N ALA A 21 -8.17 -32.78 -17.35
CA ALA A 21 -7.32 -31.95 -16.52
C ALA A 21 -7.35 -32.38 -15.05
N GLN A 22 -6.23 -32.90 -14.55
CA GLN A 22 -5.95 -32.88 -13.13
C GLN A 22 -5.61 -31.42 -12.78
N THR A 23 -6.66 -30.61 -12.63
CA THR A 23 -6.57 -29.36 -11.89
C THR A 23 -6.13 -29.78 -10.49
N ALA A 24 -4.83 -29.64 -10.22
CA ALA A 24 -4.36 -29.63 -8.85
C ALA A 24 -5.08 -28.45 -8.21
N THR A 25 -6.13 -28.75 -7.43
CA THR A 25 -6.67 -27.83 -6.45
C THR A 25 -5.54 -27.56 -5.47
N THR A 26 -4.72 -26.55 -5.77
CA THR A 26 -3.96 -25.83 -4.76
C THR A 26 -5.00 -25.33 -3.77
N ALA A 27 -5.01 -25.95 -2.59
CA ALA A 27 -5.72 -25.42 -1.45
C ALA A 27 -5.38 -23.93 -1.30
N PRO A 28 -6.33 -23.07 -0.92
CA PRO A 28 -6.02 -21.69 -0.58
C PRO A 28 -4.97 -21.75 0.53
N ALA A 29 -3.79 -21.18 0.27
CA ALA A 29 -2.81 -20.96 1.31
C ALA A 29 -3.49 -20.09 2.36
N ALA A 30 -3.84 -20.71 3.49
CA ALA A 30 -4.19 -19.99 4.70
C ALA A 30 -3.09 -18.95 4.95
N GLY A 31 -3.53 -17.71 5.19
CA GLY A 31 -2.73 -16.49 5.21
C GLY A 31 -1.31 -16.70 5.71
N ALA A 32 -0.37 -16.63 4.78
CA ALA A 32 0.95 -16.14 5.14
C ALA A 32 0.76 -14.64 5.34
N ASP A 33 0.47 -14.23 6.58
CA ASP A 33 0.89 -12.90 7.03
C ASP A 33 2.38 -12.85 6.69
N ALA A 34 2.70 -12.18 5.59
CA ALA A 34 4.07 -12.00 5.17
C ALA A 34 4.73 -11.18 6.27
N ALA A 35 5.42 -11.87 7.18
CA ALA A 35 6.19 -11.26 8.24
C ALA A 35 7.31 -10.49 7.56
N LEU A 36 7.00 -9.24 7.26
CA LEU A 36 7.84 -8.26 6.63
C LEU A 36 9.04 -8.01 7.55
N SER A 37 10.16 -8.69 7.30
CA SER A 37 11.37 -8.59 8.10
C SER A 37 11.94 -7.17 8.08
N GLY A 38 12.26 -6.62 9.26
CA GLY A 38 12.80 -5.27 9.43
C GLY A 38 12.03 -4.43 10.46
N PRO A 39 12.53 -3.23 10.82
CA PRO A 39 11.81 -2.31 11.69
C PRO A 39 10.50 -1.86 11.01
N GLY A 40 9.42 -1.81 11.77
CA GLY A 40 8.10 -1.42 11.28
C GLY A 40 6.96 -2.02 12.09
N ILE A 41 5.74 -1.62 11.74
CA ILE A 41 4.48 -2.19 12.19
C ILE A 41 4.31 -3.55 11.49
N THR A 42 3.96 -4.59 12.24
CA THR A 42 3.59 -5.89 11.65
C THR A 42 2.07 -5.99 11.59
N MET A 43 1.53 -6.39 10.44
CA MET A 43 0.12 -6.73 10.29
C MET A 43 -0.10 -8.13 10.88
N GLY A 44 -0.92 -8.23 11.93
CA GLY A 44 -1.20 -9.51 12.58
C GLY A 44 -1.84 -9.34 13.95
N THR A 45 -2.33 -10.44 14.52
CA THR A 45 -3.06 -10.45 15.81
C THR A 45 -2.16 -10.59 17.04
N LYS A 46 -0.83 -10.66 16.85
CA LYS A 46 0.17 -10.80 17.92
C LYS A 46 1.41 -9.97 17.65
N ALA A 47 1.93 -9.32 18.69
CA ALA A 47 3.22 -8.66 18.64
C ALA A 47 4.36 -9.69 18.63
N ASN A 48 5.39 -9.41 17.85
CA ASN A 48 6.52 -10.29 17.54
C ASN A 48 7.81 -9.92 18.31
N GLY A 49 7.69 -9.27 19.47
CA GLY A 49 8.82 -8.96 20.35
C GLY A 49 8.45 -8.14 21.60
N PRO A 50 9.41 -7.88 22.50
CA PRO A 50 9.20 -6.99 23.63
C PRO A 50 8.95 -5.55 23.15
N LEU A 51 8.07 -4.84 23.85
CA LEU A 51 7.75 -3.44 23.56
C LEU A 51 9.02 -2.57 23.67
N LYS A 52 9.25 -1.74 22.68
CA LYS A 52 10.33 -0.75 22.64
C LYS A 52 9.75 0.65 22.50
N PHE A 53 10.38 1.61 23.15
CA PHE A 53 10.00 3.02 23.05
C PHE A 53 11.02 3.76 22.19
N VAL A 54 10.55 4.72 21.40
CA VAL A 54 11.38 5.63 20.61
C VAL A 54 11.22 7.04 21.15
N ASN A 55 12.27 7.84 21.04
CA ASN A 55 12.24 9.23 21.49
C ASN A 55 12.14 10.16 20.27
N VAL A 56 11.06 10.93 20.19
CA VAL A 56 10.82 11.89 19.10
C VAL A 56 11.84 13.03 19.20
N GLN A 57 12.53 13.31 18.09
CA GLN A 57 13.48 14.41 17.96
C GLN A 57 12.81 15.64 17.36
N LYS A 58 13.47 16.80 17.48
CA LYS A 58 12.98 18.08 16.91
C LYS A 58 12.87 18.06 15.38
N THR A 59 13.63 17.19 14.73
CA THR A 59 13.66 16.98 13.27
C THR A 59 12.61 15.99 12.78
N ASP A 60 11.96 15.27 13.69
CA ASP A 60 10.95 14.27 13.34
C ASP A 60 9.59 14.98 13.18
N LEU A 61 8.82 14.53 12.20
CA LEU A 61 7.44 14.97 11.98
C LEU A 61 6.50 13.90 12.51
N THR A 62 5.55 14.30 13.37
CA THR A 62 4.48 13.39 13.78
C THR A 62 3.34 13.42 12.77
N ALA A 63 2.53 12.36 12.71
CA ALA A 63 1.35 12.32 11.85
C ALA A 63 0.42 13.50 12.13
N SER A 64 0.20 13.86 13.40
CA SER A 64 -0.61 15.03 13.78
C SER A 64 -0.01 16.40 13.41
N GLN A 65 1.28 16.43 13.06
CA GLN A 65 1.94 17.63 12.50
C GLN A 65 1.96 17.62 10.98
N LEU A 66 1.49 16.54 10.34
CA LEU A 66 1.31 16.45 8.90
C LEU A 66 -0.17 16.59 8.54
N ASP A 67 -1.03 15.98 9.33
CA ASP A 67 -2.48 16.18 9.33
C ASP A 67 -2.81 17.66 9.54
N GLY A 68 -3.62 18.21 8.64
CA GLY A 68 -4.07 19.59 8.66
C GLY A 68 -3.10 20.60 8.06
N LEU A 69 -2.03 20.15 7.39
CA LEU A 69 -1.08 21.07 6.77
C LEU A 69 -1.59 21.57 5.43
N ASP A 70 -1.68 22.90 5.34
CA ASP A 70 -1.88 23.58 4.06
C ASP A 70 -0.75 23.27 3.09
N ILE A 71 -1.13 22.94 1.86
CA ILE A 71 -0.24 22.67 0.74
C ILE A 71 -0.20 23.89 -0.17
N TYR A 72 1.01 24.40 -0.43
CA TYR A 72 1.26 25.55 -1.27
C TYR A 72 2.01 25.17 -2.55
N ASN A 73 1.68 25.83 -3.65
CA ASN A 73 2.45 25.72 -4.90
C ASN A 73 3.66 26.69 -4.94
N ALA A 74 4.42 26.66 -6.04
CA ALA A 74 5.53 27.57 -6.28
C ALA A 74 5.13 29.07 -6.30
N GLN A 75 3.86 29.37 -6.55
CA GLN A 75 3.27 30.71 -6.54
C GLN A 75 2.78 31.14 -5.15
N ASN A 76 2.98 30.32 -4.10
CA ASN A 76 2.46 30.52 -2.74
C ASN A 76 0.93 30.53 -2.67
N GLU A 77 0.25 29.84 -3.58
CA GLU A 77 -1.19 29.63 -3.53
C GLU A 77 -1.51 28.35 -2.78
N ASN A 78 -2.49 28.38 -1.88
CA ASN A 78 -3.00 27.18 -1.25
C ASN A 78 -3.80 26.36 -2.27
N ILE A 79 -3.37 25.12 -2.47
CA ILE A 79 -3.97 24.19 -3.43
C ILE A 79 -4.66 23.00 -2.76
N GLY A 80 -4.56 22.86 -1.43
CA GLY A 80 -5.11 21.73 -0.69
C GLY A 80 -4.57 21.63 0.75
N GLU A 81 -4.89 20.51 1.39
CA GLU A 81 -4.54 20.20 2.77
C GLU A 81 -4.10 18.74 2.87
N ILE A 82 -3.10 18.43 3.68
CA ILE A 82 -2.72 17.04 3.98
C ILE A 82 -3.71 16.49 5.02
N GLU A 83 -4.34 15.37 4.71
CA GLU A 83 -5.39 14.76 5.56
C GLU A 83 -4.94 13.42 6.14
N ASP A 84 -4.01 12.72 5.49
CA ASP A 84 -3.58 11.40 5.95
C ASP A 84 -2.20 11.02 5.42
N VAL A 85 -1.62 9.95 5.97
CA VAL A 85 -0.31 9.40 5.63
C VAL A 85 -0.43 7.90 5.36
N VAL A 86 -0.01 7.46 4.19
CA VAL A 86 -0.04 6.05 3.79
C VAL A 86 1.26 5.37 4.19
N ILE A 87 1.18 4.36 5.05
CA ILE A 87 2.32 3.53 5.45
C ILE A 87 2.29 2.22 4.67
N GLY A 88 3.30 2.00 3.83
CA GLY A 88 3.48 0.77 3.07
C GLY A 88 4.10 -0.31 3.95
N ASP A 89 3.48 -1.49 3.97
CA ASP A 89 4.03 -2.69 4.62
C ASP A 89 4.38 -2.49 6.11
N GLY A 90 3.79 -1.46 6.75
CA GLY A 90 4.11 -1.03 8.10
C GLY A 90 5.52 -0.44 8.30
N LYS A 91 6.31 -0.24 7.24
CA LYS A 91 7.74 0.13 7.37
C LYS A 91 8.03 1.59 7.09
N SER A 92 7.40 2.12 6.04
CA SER A 92 7.78 3.41 5.49
C SER A 92 6.56 4.15 4.99
N VAL A 93 6.61 5.47 5.11
CA VAL A 93 5.60 6.33 4.49
C VAL A 93 5.81 6.27 2.98
N ILE A 94 4.79 5.80 2.26
CA ILE A 94 4.80 5.66 0.80
C ILE A 94 3.90 6.69 0.11
N GLY A 95 3.06 7.40 0.88
CA GLY A 95 2.12 8.37 0.34
C GLY A 95 1.68 9.39 1.38
N LEU A 96 1.41 10.61 0.93
CA LEU A 96 0.71 11.64 1.69
C LEU A 96 -0.63 11.89 1.00
N VAL A 97 -1.74 11.75 1.72
CA VAL A 97 -3.05 12.02 1.14
C VAL A 97 -3.35 13.50 1.27
N ALA A 98 -3.53 14.15 0.12
CA ALA A 98 -3.91 15.54 0.01
C ALA A 98 -5.38 15.66 -0.41
N SER A 99 -6.16 16.48 0.29
CA SER A 99 -7.47 16.92 -0.18
C SER A 99 -7.32 18.16 -1.07
N VAL A 100 -8.02 18.16 -2.19
CA VAL A 100 -7.91 19.17 -3.24
C VAL A 100 -9.31 19.62 -3.62
N GLY A 101 -9.62 20.89 -3.34
CA GLY A 101 -10.92 21.46 -3.63
C GLY A 101 -12.03 21.02 -2.67
N GLY A 102 -13.22 21.61 -2.86
CA GLY A 102 -14.38 21.45 -1.99
C GLY A 102 -14.57 22.64 -1.06
N PHE A 103 -15.66 23.39 -1.24
CA PHE A 103 -16.08 24.43 -0.30
C PHE A 103 -16.91 23.73 0.78
N LEU A 104 -16.44 23.74 2.03
CA LEU A 104 -17.14 23.14 3.19
C LEU A 104 -17.22 21.60 3.23
N GLY A 105 -16.23 20.90 2.67
CA GLY A 105 -16.16 19.42 2.75
C GLY A 105 -17.05 18.67 1.76
N ILE A 106 -17.80 19.39 0.92
CA ILE A 106 -18.55 18.83 -0.20
C ILE A 106 -17.64 18.89 -1.43
N ASP A 107 -17.49 17.76 -2.14
CA ASP A 107 -16.66 17.64 -3.35
C ASP A 107 -15.14 17.74 -3.09
N LYS A 108 -14.67 17.29 -1.91
CA LYS A 108 -13.23 17.07 -1.69
C LYS A 108 -12.77 15.92 -2.58
N SER A 109 -11.73 16.15 -3.37
CA SER A 109 -11.02 15.08 -4.08
C SER A 109 -9.75 14.74 -3.31
N TYR A 110 -9.51 13.45 -3.05
CA TYR A 110 -8.31 12.99 -2.37
C TYR A 110 -7.30 12.46 -3.37
N VAL A 111 -6.03 12.83 -3.20
CA VAL A 111 -4.93 12.45 -4.10
C VAL A 111 -3.75 11.98 -3.25
N VAL A 112 -3.12 10.88 -3.65
CA VAL A 112 -1.90 10.40 -2.99
C VAL A 112 -0.69 11.05 -3.65
N LEU A 113 0.07 11.78 -2.85
CA LEU A 113 1.33 12.40 -3.24
C LEU A 113 2.51 11.53 -2.81
N ASP A 114 3.53 11.47 -3.65
CA ASP A 114 4.82 10.88 -3.28
C ASP A 114 5.50 11.78 -2.23
N PRO A 115 5.86 11.26 -1.04
CA PRO A 115 6.56 12.03 -0.01
C PRO A 115 7.85 12.70 -0.52
N ALA A 116 8.52 12.12 -1.52
CA ALA A 116 9.73 12.70 -2.11
C ALA A 116 9.47 14.00 -2.90
N SER A 117 8.21 14.24 -3.30
CA SER A 117 7.78 15.43 -4.03
C SER A 117 7.21 16.52 -3.14
N VAL A 118 7.15 16.29 -1.82
CA VAL A 118 6.60 17.23 -0.84
C VAL A 118 7.71 17.77 0.05
N ALA A 119 7.85 19.09 0.09
CA ALA A 119 8.73 19.75 1.04
C ALA A 119 7.92 20.31 2.21
N VAL A 120 8.34 20.05 3.44
CA VAL A 120 7.69 20.57 4.64
C VAL A 120 8.61 21.59 5.31
N HIS A 121 8.06 22.77 5.62
CA HIS A 121 8.79 23.86 6.26
C HIS A 121 8.04 24.39 7.47
N ASN A 122 8.79 24.77 8.51
CA ASN A 122 8.24 25.44 9.68
C ASN A 122 8.46 26.95 9.55
N ASP A 123 7.38 27.67 9.29
CA ASP A 123 7.35 29.13 9.20
C ASP A 123 6.87 29.70 10.56
N ASN A 124 7.83 30.07 11.42
CA ASN A 124 7.57 30.70 12.72
C ASN A 124 6.56 29.96 13.62
N GLY A 125 6.59 28.63 13.62
CA GLY A 125 5.69 27.78 14.41
C GLY A 125 4.49 27.24 13.64
N THR A 126 4.28 27.68 12.39
CA THR A 126 3.26 27.14 11.49
C THR A 126 3.92 26.23 10.47
N TRP A 127 3.54 24.96 10.45
CA TRP A 127 4.02 24.03 9.42
C TRP A 127 3.27 24.25 8.12
N LYS A 128 4.00 24.21 7.00
CA LYS A 128 3.47 24.35 5.64
C LYS A 128 4.10 23.28 4.75
N ALA A 129 3.30 22.72 3.86
CA ALA A 129 3.77 21.83 2.82
C ALA A 129 3.88 22.59 1.48
N TYR A 130 4.86 22.22 0.66
CA TYR A 130 5.12 22.81 -0.64
C TYR A 130 5.28 21.72 -1.68
N VAL A 131 4.67 21.95 -2.84
CA VAL A 131 4.72 21.05 -4.00
C VAL A 131 4.86 21.85 -5.29
N ASP A 132 5.51 21.27 -6.28
CA ASP A 132 5.70 21.90 -7.60
C ASP A 132 4.59 21.46 -8.58
N THR A 133 3.34 21.80 -8.26
CA THR A 133 2.18 21.48 -9.11
C THR A 133 1.06 22.52 -8.93
N THR A 134 0.03 22.46 -9.76
CA THR A 134 -1.14 23.34 -9.67
C THR A 134 -2.35 22.59 -9.14
N LYS A 135 -3.34 23.35 -8.65
CA LYS A 135 -4.60 22.82 -8.17
C LYS A 135 -5.34 22.01 -9.24
N GLU A 136 -5.33 22.48 -10.48
CA GLU A 136 -5.99 21.80 -11.62
C GLU A 136 -5.30 20.48 -11.94
N ALA A 137 -3.96 20.43 -11.88
CA ALA A 137 -3.23 19.19 -12.10
C ALA A 137 -3.56 18.15 -11.02
N LEU A 138 -3.67 18.57 -9.77
CA LEU A 138 -4.11 17.70 -8.68
C LEU A 138 -5.57 17.24 -8.82
N GLN A 139 -6.48 18.09 -9.27
CA GLN A 139 -7.88 17.70 -9.52
C GLN A 139 -8.03 16.65 -10.63
N ASN A 140 -7.12 16.64 -11.61
CA ASN A 140 -7.08 15.67 -12.70
C ASN A 140 -6.23 14.43 -12.39
N ALA A 141 -5.55 14.41 -11.23
CA ALA A 141 -4.73 13.28 -10.83
C ALA A 141 -5.59 12.04 -10.47
N PRO A 142 -5.00 10.83 -10.45
CA PRO A 142 -5.69 9.65 -9.95
C PRO A 142 -6.19 9.86 -8.53
N LYS A 143 -7.50 9.76 -8.35
CA LYS A 143 -8.14 9.99 -7.05
C LYS A 143 -8.00 8.75 -6.17
N LEU A 144 -7.70 8.98 -4.89
CA LEU A 144 -7.83 7.97 -3.86
C LEU A 144 -9.32 7.79 -3.56
N ASP A 145 -9.77 6.54 -3.63
CA ASP A 145 -11.13 6.14 -3.30
C ASP A 145 -11.08 5.37 -1.99
N TYR A 146 -11.42 6.04 -0.89
CA TYR A 146 -11.37 5.44 0.45
C TYR A 146 -12.30 4.22 0.56
N ASP A 147 -13.45 4.25 -0.12
CA ASP A 147 -14.42 3.14 -0.09
C ASP A 147 -13.84 1.83 -0.65
N LYS A 148 -12.79 1.91 -1.48
CA LYS A 148 -12.12 0.73 -2.05
C LYS A 148 -10.98 0.18 -1.17
N LEU A 149 -10.65 0.84 -0.06
CA LEU A 149 -9.61 0.39 0.86
C LEU A 149 -10.18 -0.47 2.00
N ASP A 150 -11.49 -0.38 2.25
CA ASP A 150 -12.19 -1.07 3.34
C ASP A 150 -12.84 -2.43 2.92
N ASP A 151 -12.81 -2.79 1.63
CA ASP A 151 -13.28 -4.08 1.07
C ASP A 151 -12.20 -5.18 1.08
#